data_AF-R0IJM5-F1
#
_entry.id   AF-R0IJM5-F1
#
_cell.length_a   1.000
_cell.length_b   1.000
_cell.length_c   1.000
_cell.angle_alpha   90.00
_cell.angle_beta   90.00
_cell.angle_gamma   90.00
#
_symmetry.space_group_name_H-M   'P 1'
#
loop_
_entity.id
_entity.type
_entity.pdbx_description
1 polymer ?
#
loop_
_entity_poly.entity_id
_entity_poly.type
_entity_poly.pdbx_seq_one_letter_code
_entity_poly.pdbx_strand_id
1 'polypeptide(L)'
;VAKIYRVNRTTLSRRHKGAQPSKVKQAAQDRQNLNLQQEHELVLYIERCTRQGLPPTREMIQNFAATIVKNEVSTAWVSRFLHRHADELPIKWSTGIDRKRHNADSEERYSLYFDLLHSK
;
A
#
# COMPACT_ATOMS: atom_id res chain seq x y z
N VAL A 1 -39.16 9.70 -17.33
CA VAL A 1 -37.92 9.34 -16.59
C VAL A 1 -38.20 8.56 -15.30
N ALA A 2 -38.74 9.14 -14.22
CA ALA A 2 -38.94 8.42 -12.94
C ALA A 2 -39.77 7.12 -13.04
N LYS A 3 -40.90 7.15 -13.78
CA LYS A 3 -41.74 5.98 -14.05
C LYS A 3 -41.02 4.89 -14.88
N ILE A 4 -40.15 5.31 -15.81
CA ILE A 4 -39.41 4.40 -16.71
C ILE A 4 -38.44 3.55 -15.90
N TYR A 5 -37.72 4.16 -14.97
CA TYR A 5 -36.75 3.47 -14.10
C TYR A 5 -37.37 2.92 -12.81
N ARG A 6 -38.70 3.00 -12.64
CA ARG A 6 -39.42 2.63 -11.40
C ARG A 6 -38.82 3.24 -10.13
N VAL A 7 -38.27 4.45 -10.23
CA VAL A 7 -37.70 5.19 -9.09
C VAL A 7 -38.72 6.22 -8.60
N ASN A 8 -38.81 6.41 -7.28
CA ASN A 8 -39.67 7.43 -6.72
C ASN A 8 -39.28 8.83 -7.25
N ARG A 9 -40.29 9.60 -7.69
CA ARG A 9 -40.11 10.94 -8.26
C ARG A 9 -39.42 11.89 -7.28
N THR A 10 -39.66 11.75 -5.97
CA THR A 10 -39.00 12.57 -4.94
C THR A 10 -37.53 12.24 -4.81
N THR A 11 -37.15 10.96 -4.89
CA THR A 11 -35.75 10.51 -4.89
C THR A 11 -34.99 11.02 -6.11
N LEU A 12 -35.61 10.95 -7.30
CA LEU A 12 -35.01 11.47 -8.53
C LEU A 12 -34.82 13.00 -8.46
N SER A 13 -35.83 13.73 -7.98
CA SER A 13 -35.77 15.18 -7.79
C SER A 13 -34.68 15.58 -6.78
N ARG A 14 -34.57 14.86 -5.66
CA ARG A 14 -33.54 15.11 -4.64
C ARG A 14 -32.13 14.87 -5.17
N ARG A 15 -31.93 13.84 -5.99
CA ARG A 15 -30.66 13.55 -6.67
C ARG A 15 -30.29 14.62 -7.70
N HIS A 16 -31.27 15.06 -8.51
CA HIS A 16 -31.06 16.12 -9.50
C HIS A 16 -30.72 17.47 -8.85
N LYS A 17 -31.33 17.76 -7.69
CA LYS A 17 -31.04 18.98 -6.91
C LYS A 17 -29.76 18.90 -6.06
N GLY A 18 -28.99 17.81 -6.15
CA GLY A 18 -27.76 17.63 -5.35
C GLY A 18 -27.98 17.45 -3.84
N ALA A 19 -29.24 17.37 -3.37
CA ALA A 19 -29.59 17.20 -1.95
C ALA A 19 -29.39 15.76 -1.43
N GLN A 20 -28.81 14.89 -2.25
CA GLN A 20 -28.22 13.63 -1.80
C GLN A 20 -26.72 13.75 -2.02
N PRO A 21 -25.89 13.71 -0.96
CA PRO A 21 -24.47 13.54 -1.17
C PRO A 21 -24.25 12.22 -1.92
N SER A 22 -23.24 12.17 -2.79
CA SER A 22 -22.87 10.93 -3.45
C SER A 22 -22.43 9.92 -2.39
N LYS A 23 -23.34 9.04 -1.98
CA LYS A 23 -23.11 7.99 -0.97
C LYS A 23 -21.83 7.20 -1.24
N VAL A 24 -21.46 7.04 -2.50
CA VAL A 24 -20.27 6.29 -2.93
C VAL A 24 -18.96 6.94 -2.48
N LYS A 25 -18.83 8.28 -2.58
CA LYS A 25 -17.58 8.96 -2.22
C LYS A 25 -17.43 9.13 -0.70
N GLN A 26 -18.49 9.54 -0.02
CA GLN A 26 -18.46 9.75 1.43
C GLN A 26 -18.37 8.42 2.20
N ALA A 27 -19.19 7.42 1.88
CA ALA A 27 -19.12 6.13 2.57
C ALA A 27 -17.82 5.35 2.29
N ALA A 28 -17.14 5.62 1.17
CA ALA A 28 -15.83 5.05 0.89
C ALA A 28 -14.69 5.76 1.63
N GLN A 29 -14.85 7.05 1.98
CA GLN A 29 -13.93 7.78 2.86
C GLN A 29 -14.15 7.39 4.33
N ASP A 30 -15.40 7.31 4.77
CA ASP A 30 -15.76 6.98 6.16
C ASP A 30 -15.45 5.51 6.55
N ARG A 31 -15.24 4.63 5.56
CA ARG A 31 -14.87 3.21 5.75
C ARG A 31 -13.36 2.96 5.75
N GLN A 32 -12.53 3.99 5.63
CA GLN A 32 -11.08 3.81 5.66
C GLN A 32 -10.60 3.67 7.11
N ASN A 33 -9.73 2.68 7.35
CA ASN A 33 -9.15 2.48 8.68
C ASN A 33 -8.30 3.68 9.13
N LEU A 34 -7.76 4.46 8.19
CA LEU A 34 -6.92 5.62 8.44
C LEU A 34 -7.64 6.89 8.01
N ASN A 35 -7.51 7.94 8.83
CA ASN A 35 -7.93 9.28 8.45
C ASN A 35 -7.07 9.78 7.28
N LEU A 36 -7.63 10.62 6.42
CA LEU A 36 -6.96 11.17 5.23
C LEU A 36 -5.60 11.80 5.58
N GLN A 37 -5.54 12.51 6.71
CA GLN A 37 -4.30 13.12 7.20
C GLN A 37 -3.25 12.08 7.63
N GLN A 38 -3.68 11.03 8.34
CA GLN A 38 -2.77 9.97 8.77
C GLN A 38 -2.23 9.18 7.57
N GLU A 39 -3.09 8.97 6.57
CA GLU A 39 -2.71 8.32 5.32
C GLU A 39 -1.66 9.13 4.55
N HIS A 40 -1.84 10.46 4.49
CA HIS A 40 -0.87 11.36 3.85
C HIS A 40 0.50 11.37 4.56
N GLU A 41 0.51 11.46 5.90
CA GLU A 41 1.75 11.38 6.68
C GLU A 41 2.48 10.05 6.47
N LEU A 42 1.74 8.94 6.37
CA LEU A 42 2.31 7.64 6.09
C LEU A 42 2.96 7.59 4.69
N VAL A 43 2.33 8.19 3.68
CA VAL A 43 2.90 8.30 2.33
C VAL A 43 4.20 9.11 2.35
N LEU A 44 4.22 10.29 3.00
CA LEU A 44 5.41 11.13 3.14
C LEU A 44 6.55 10.39 3.84
N TYR A 45 6.23 9.60 4.86
CA TYR A 45 7.21 8.79 5.57
C TYR A 45 7.80 7.71 4.66
N ILE A 46 6.97 6.97 3.92
CA ILE A 46 7.42 5.95 2.97
C ILE A 46 8.29 6.57 1.86
N GLU A 47 7.90 7.74 1.36
CA GLU A 47 8.68 8.46 0.37
C GLU A 47 10.07 8.82 0.91
N ARG A 48 10.15 9.35 2.13
CA ARG A 48 11.42 9.67 2.79
C ARG A 48 12.32 8.43 2.92
N CYS A 49 11.77 7.31 3.39
CA CYS A 49 12.50 6.05 3.50
C CYS A 49 13.02 5.57 2.13
N THR A 50 12.20 5.73 1.08
CA THR A 50 12.56 5.34 -0.28
C THR A 50 13.69 6.22 -0.83
N ARG A 51 13.65 7.54 -0.60
CA ARG A 51 14.73 8.48 -0.96
C ARG A 51 16.05 8.16 -0.25
N GLN A 52 15.97 7.59 0.96
CA GLN A 52 17.14 7.14 1.73
C GLN A 52 17.66 5.75 1.30
N GLY A 53 17.07 5.12 0.28
CA GLY A 53 17.47 3.79 -0.18
C GLY A 53 16.97 2.64 0.69
N LEU A 54 16.01 2.92 1.59
CA LEU A 54 15.42 1.94 2.51
C LEU A 54 13.89 1.86 2.30
N PRO A 55 13.41 1.44 1.11
CA PRO A 55 11.99 1.32 0.87
C PRO A 55 11.36 0.31 1.84
N PRO A 56 10.31 0.67 2.59
CA PRO A 56 9.71 -0.20 3.59
C PRO A 56 9.02 -1.39 2.93
N THR A 57 9.10 -2.56 3.58
CA THR A 57 8.40 -3.76 3.12
C THR A 57 6.89 -3.66 3.31
N ARG A 58 6.11 -4.52 2.65
CA ARG A 58 4.65 -4.58 2.84
C ARG A 58 4.26 -4.84 4.30
N GLU A 59 5.05 -5.65 5.00
CA GLU A 59 4.88 -5.95 6.42
C GLU A 59 5.18 -4.72 7.29
N MET A 60 6.23 -3.96 6.99
CA MET A 60 6.51 -2.70 7.69
C MET A 60 5.37 -1.69 7.51
N ILE A 61 4.83 -1.55 6.29
CA ILE A 61 3.69 -0.66 6.02
C ILE A 61 2.45 -1.11 6.81
N GLN A 62 2.20 -2.42 6.90
CA GLN A 62 1.13 -2.98 7.73
C GLN A 62 1.32 -2.63 9.20
N ASN A 63 2.54 -2.78 9.71
CA ASN A 63 2.88 -2.46 11.10
C ASN A 63 2.73 -0.97 11.38
N PHE A 64 3.17 -0.08 10.49
CA PHE A 64 2.98 1.36 10.64
C PHE A 64 1.50 1.75 10.65
N ALA A 65 0.69 1.15 9.77
CA ALA A 65 -0.75 1.39 9.80
C ALA A 65 -1.39 0.87 11.10
N ALA A 66 -0.96 -0.30 11.58
CA ALA A 66 -1.45 -0.90 12.82
C ALA A 66 -1.10 -0.06 14.06
N THR A 67 0.10 0.53 14.11
CA THR A 67 0.49 1.42 15.22
C THR A 67 -0.32 2.72 15.22
N ILE A 68 -0.61 3.29 14.05
CA ILE A 68 -1.41 4.52 13.95
C ILE A 68 -2.87 4.28 14.34
N VAL A 69 -3.47 3.17 13.88
CA VAL A 69 -4.88 2.82 14.16
C VAL A 69 -5.05 2.17 15.53
N LYS A 70 -3.97 1.71 16.16
CA LYS A 70 -3.96 0.91 17.40
C LYS A 70 -4.81 -0.36 17.29
N ASN A 71 -4.88 -0.93 16.09
CA ASN A 71 -5.64 -2.13 15.79
C ASN A 71 -4.96 -2.92 14.66
N GLU A 72 -5.31 -4.19 14.52
CA GLU A 72 -4.79 -5.03 13.46
C GLU A 72 -5.27 -4.54 12.09
N VAL A 73 -4.32 -4.45 11.15
CA VAL A 73 -4.57 -4.06 9.77
C VAL A 73 -4.36 -5.28 8.90
N SER A 74 -5.30 -5.55 7.99
CA SER A 74 -5.19 -6.72 7.11
C SER A 74 -4.17 -6.51 5.98
N THR A 75 -3.61 -7.60 5.46
CA THR A 75 -2.75 -7.57 4.28
C THR A 75 -3.48 -7.03 3.03
N ALA A 76 -4.81 -7.22 2.97
CA ALA A 76 -5.66 -6.66 1.92
C ALA A 76 -5.74 -5.13 1.99
N TRP A 77 -5.70 -4.54 3.18
CA TRP A 77 -5.64 -3.09 3.35
C TRP A 77 -4.35 -2.53 2.73
N VAL A 78 -3.20 -3.19 2.96
CA VAL A 78 -1.91 -2.79 2.39
C VAL A 78 -1.97 -2.80 0.86
N SER A 79 -2.53 -3.85 0.25
CA SER A 79 -2.72 -3.90 -1.21
C SER A 79 -3.57 -2.73 -1.73
N ARG A 80 -4.65 -2.37 -1.02
CA ARG A 80 -5.53 -1.26 -1.41
C ARG A 80 -4.86 0.09 -1.21
N PHE A 81 -4.13 0.29 -0.12
CA PHE A 81 -3.34 1.49 0.14
C PHE A 81 -2.33 1.73 -0.98
N LEU A 82 -1.54 0.70 -1.32
CA LEU A 82 -0.56 0.77 -2.40
C LEU A 82 -1.20 1.04 -3.76
N HIS A 83 -2.36 0.45 -4.04
CA HIS A 83 -3.07 0.70 -5.30
C HIS A 83 -3.60 2.14 -5.41
N ARG A 84 -4.02 2.74 -4.28
CA ARG A 84 -4.48 4.14 -4.25
C ARG A 84 -3.34 5.15 -4.46
N HIS A 85 -2.15 4.84 -3.96
CA HIS A 85 -0.97 5.70 -4.01
C HIS A 85 0.08 5.24 -5.03
N ALA A 86 -0.35 4.52 -6.06
CA ALA A 86 0.56 3.98 -7.07
C ALA A 86 1.28 5.08 -7.87
N ASP A 87 0.67 6.25 -8.02
CA ASP A 87 1.24 7.39 -8.73
C ASP A 87 2.25 8.18 -7.86
N GLU A 88 2.01 8.23 -6.54
CA GLU A 88 2.81 9.00 -5.57
C GLU A 88 4.02 8.19 -5.05
N LEU A 89 3.85 6.88 -4.88
CA LEU A 89 4.90 6.00 -4.40
C LEU A 89 5.50 5.26 -5.61
N PRO A 90 6.77 5.48 -5.97
CA PRO A 90 7.46 4.63 -6.94
C PRO A 90 7.69 3.26 -6.30
N ILE A 91 6.68 2.39 -6.37
CA ILE A 91 6.70 1.05 -5.80
C ILE A 91 7.68 0.20 -6.61
N LYS A 92 8.94 0.16 -6.20
CA LYS A 92 9.93 -0.83 -6.65
C LYS A 92 10.10 -1.87 -5.56
N TRP A 93 9.29 -2.91 -5.59
CA TRP A 93 9.52 -4.08 -4.75
C TRP A 93 10.79 -4.79 -5.23
N SER A 94 11.87 -4.68 -4.46
CA SER A 94 13.12 -5.37 -4.76
C SER A 94 13.05 -6.83 -4.29
N THR A 95 12.24 -7.67 -4.93
CA THR A 95 12.44 -9.13 -4.82
C THR A 95 13.85 -9.49 -5.32
N GLY A 96 14.42 -8.65 -6.19
CA GLY A 96 15.70 -8.90 -6.87
C GLY A 96 16.97 -8.59 -6.08
N ILE A 97 17.02 -7.58 -5.20
CA ILE A 97 18.27 -7.29 -4.46
C ILE A 97 18.58 -8.43 -3.49
N ASP A 98 17.56 -8.91 -2.78
CA ASP A 98 17.72 -9.98 -1.80
C ASP A 98 18.03 -11.33 -2.48
N ARG A 99 17.33 -11.65 -3.57
CA ARG A 99 17.62 -12.83 -4.39
C ARG A 99 19.02 -12.78 -5.02
N LYS A 100 19.49 -11.61 -5.47
CA LYS A 100 20.85 -11.44 -6.00
C LYS A 100 21.92 -11.55 -4.92
N ARG A 101 21.65 -11.04 -3.70
CA ARG A 101 22.54 -11.21 -2.54
C ARG A 101 22.62 -12.67 -2.11
N HIS A 102 21.48 -13.35 -2.02
CA HIS A 102 21.43 -14.79 -1.73
C HIS A 102 22.16 -15.63 -2.78
N ASN A 103 22.02 -15.31 -4.07
CA ASN A 103 22.78 -15.98 -5.13
C ASN A 103 24.28 -15.63 -5.13
N ALA A 104 24.66 -14.47 -4.59
CA ALA A 104 26.06 -14.07 -4.46
C ALA A 104 26.74 -14.76 -3.26
N ASP A 105 25.98 -14.97 -2.18
CA ASP A 105 26.35 -15.79 -1.02
C ASP A 105 26.10 -17.28 -1.30
N SER A 106 26.83 -17.85 -2.26
CA SER A 106 26.79 -19.30 -2.49
C SER A 106 27.88 -20.02 -1.70
N GLU A 107 27.48 -21.02 -0.91
CA GLU A 107 28.38 -21.86 -0.10
C GLU A 107 29.50 -22.45 -0.95
N GLU A 108 29.20 -22.90 -2.17
CA GLU A 108 30.19 -23.49 -3.07
C GLU A 108 31.31 -22.52 -3.45
N ARG A 109 31.03 -21.21 -3.55
CA ARG A 109 32.05 -20.19 -3.84
C ARG A 109 32.95 -19.96 -2.63
N TYR A 110 32.40 -20.05 -1.43
CA TYR A 110 33.17 -19.98 -0.19
C TYR A 110 34.07 -21.20 -0.05
N SER A 111 33.56 -22.41 -0.27
CA SER A 111 34.35 -23.65 -0.24
C SER A 111 35.51 -23.59 -1.25
N LEU A 112 35.24 -23.23 -2.51
CA LEU A 112 36.27 -23.14 -3.55
C LEU A 112 37.37 -22.12 -3.20
N TYR A 113 37.02 -20.98 -2.61
CA TYR A 113 37.98 -19.98 -2.16
C TYR A 113 38.89 -20.54 -1.05
N PHE A 114 38.31 -21.22 -0.06
CA PHE A 114 39.08 -21.80 1.04
C PHE A 114 39.95 -22.97 0.57
N ASP A 115 39.47 -23.81 -0.34
CA ASP A 115 40.26 -24.92 -0.91
C ASP A 115 41.50 -24.39 -1.65
N LEU A 116 41.34 -23.32 -2.45
CA LEU A 116 42.46 -22.62 -3.10
C LEU A 116 43.44 -22.04 -2.09
N LEU A 117 42.95 -21.48 -0.97
CA LEU A 117 43.78 -20.88 0.07
C LEU A 117 44.62 -21.93 0.82
N HIS A 118 44.05 -23.12 1.07
CA HIS A 118 44.70 -24.21 1.79
C HIS A 118 45.58 -25.10 0.89
N SER A 119 45.46 -24.97 -0.44
CA SER A 119 46.30 -25.67 -1.42
C SER A 119 47.69 -25.04 -1.64
N LYS A 120 48.03 -23.96 -0.92
CA LYS A 120 49.36 -23.35 -0.87
C LYS A 120 50.11 -23.79 0.38
#